data_AF-A0A657AYE7-F1
#
_entry.id   AF-A0A657AYE7-F1
#
_cell.length_a   1.000
_cell.length_b   1.000
_cell.length_c   1.000
_cell.angle_alpha   90.00
_cell.angle_beta   90.00
_cell.angle_gamma   90.00
#
_symmetry.space_group_name_H-M   'P 1'
#
loop_
_entity.id
_entity.type
_entity.pdbx_description
1 polymer ?
#
loop_
_entity_poly.entity_id
_entity_poly.type
_entity_poly.pdbx_seq_one_letter_code
_entity_poly.pdbx_strand_id
1 'polypeptide(L)'
;MLELGTQLKNAFKTLSSSSSNTPQPIAESSAESEIPSTSSIQGLEQIAEQKKRKDVQVKNLTKEIGEQRAYLNEVIKNKLSEYGLAPNTQLKIEKLANGKLAVQGPVVQSQLERIGFELSQDNHFVSAYTAVSKQNPTLEYASNVNKLTQAYGQTNKVFQSLLSEKNEFNQLKDITLRYQSLLSQTEFKSASEA
;
A
#
# COMPACT_ATOMS: atom_id res chain seq x y z
N MET A 1 -10.97 -39.71 -5.94
CA MET A 1 -9.63 -39.26 -6.38
C MET A 1 -9.83 -38.08 -7.33
N LEU A 2 -9.03 -37.03 -7.24
CA LEU A 2 -8.90 -36.01 -8.29
C LEU A 2 -7.41 -35.73 -8.48
N GLU A 3 -6.91 -35.89 -9.70
CA GLU A 3 -5.48 -35.86 -10.02
C GLU A 3 -5.12 -34.63 -10.87
N LEU A 4 -4.90 -33.48 -10.21
CA LEU A 4 -4.58 -32.20 -10.85
C LEU A 4 -3.12 -31.76 -10.69
N GLY A 5 -2.23 -32.65 -10.21
CA GLY A 5 -0.85 -32.31 -9.83
C GLY A 5 0.23 -32.46 -10.92
N THR A 6 -0.09 -33.03 -12.07
CA THR A 6 0.92 -33.51 -13.04
C THR A 6 1.24 -32.53 -14.17
N GLN A 7 0.26 -31.75 -14.64
CA GLN A 7 0.42 -30.94 -15.87
C GLN A 7 1.36 -29.74 -15.72
N LEU A 8 1.47 -29.16 -14.52
CA LEU A 8 2.34 -27.99 -14.24
C LEU A 8 3.84 -28.27 -14.43
N LYS A 9 4.29 -29.53 -14.34
CA LYS A 9 5.72 -29.87 -14.51
C LYS A 9 6.19 -29.79 -15.98
N ASN A 10 5.29 -30.04 -16.93
CA ASN A 10 5.67 -30.10 -18.35
C ASN A 10 5.89 -28.71 -18.97
N ALA A 11 5.18 -27.68 -18.47
CA ALA A 11 5.36 -26.29 -18.90
C ALA A 11 6.71 -25.67 -18.46
N PHE A 12 7.34 -26.19 -17.40
CA PHE A 12 8.61 -25.66 -16.90
C PHE A 12 9.84 -26.17 -17.69
N LYS A 13 9.73 -27.37 -18.28
CA LYS A 13 10.85 -28.02 -18.98
C LYS A 13 11.11 -27.46 -20.38
N THR A 14 10.11 -26.84 -21.03
CA THR A 14 10.25 -26.24 -22.37
C THR A 14 10.84 -24.82 -22.35
N LEU A 15 10.81 -24.14 -21.20
CA LEU A 15 11.32 -22.76 -21.05
C LEU A 15 12.80 -22.70 -20.59
N SER A 16 13.42 -23.85 -20.36
CA SER A 16 14.75 -23.99 -19.72
C SER A 16 15.82 -24.59 -20.63
N SER A 17 15.53 -24.83 -21.92
CA SER A 17 16.43 -25.47 -22.89
C SER A 17 16.92 -24.52 -24.00
N SER A 18 17.34 -23.31 -23.65
CA SER A 18 17.83 -22.30 -24.61
C SER A 18 18.98 -21.43 -24.08
N SER A 19 20.01 -22.06 -23.49
CA SER A 19 21.30 -21.43 -23.15
C SER A 19 22.43 -22.46 -23.11
N SER A 20 23.19 -22.60 -24.20
CA SER A 20 24.41 -23.41 -24.24
C SER A 20 25.41 -22.90 -25.29
N ASN A 21 26.25 -21.96 -24.88
CA ASN A 21 27.48 -21.47 -25.52
C ASN A 21 28.20 -20.57 -24.49
N THR A 22 29.51 -20.55 -24.30
CA THR A 22 30.63 -21.35 -24.87
C THR A 22 31.80 -21.33 -23.86
N PRO A 23 32.93 -22.03 -24.10
CA PRO A 23 34.15 -21.26 -24.41
C PRO A 23 34.88 -21.67 -25.72
N GLN A 24 35.72 -20.74 -26.20
CA GLN A 24 36.65 -20.78 -27.35
C GLN A 24 37.86 -21.73 -27.13
N PRO A 25 38.78 -21.96 -28.12
CA PRO A 25 39.09 -21.24 -29.39
C PRO A 25 38.91 -22.12 -30.68
N ILE A 26 39.47 -21.91 -31.89
CA ILE A 26 40.63 -21.13 -32.40
C ILE A 26 40.47 -20.71 -33.89
N ALA A 27 41.14 -19.60 -34.27
CA ALA A 27 41.74 -19.19 -35.57
C ALA A 27 41.00 -19.24 -36.95
N GLU A 28 41.08 -18.07 -37.61
CA GLU A 28 41.36 -17.79 -39.04
C GLU A 28 40.32 -17.85 -40.20
N SER A 29 40.47 -16.81 -41.06
CA SER A 29 40.12 -16.65 -42.49
C SER A 29 38.74 -16.09 -42.93
N SER A 30 38.79 -14.83 -43.37
CA SER A 30 38.30 -14.27 -44.65
C SER A 30 36.86 -14.53 -45.16
N ALA A 31 36.02 -13.47 -45.18
CA ALA A 31 35.16 -13.12 -46.33
C ALA A 31 34.55 -11.71 -46.20
N GLU A 32 34.33 -11.04 -47.35
CA GLU A 32 33.70 -9.72 -47.49
C GLU A 32 32.17 -9.77 -47.30
N SER A 33 31.56 -8.77 -46.63
CA SER A 33 30.16 -8.36 -46.85
C SER A 33 29.84 -7.02 -46.17
N GLU A 34 29.18 -6.10 -46.89
CA GLU A 34 28.70 -4.82 -46.34
C GLU A 34 27.37 -4.97 -45.58
N ILE A 35 27.27 -4.43 -44.36
CA ILE A 35 25.98 -3.95 -43.81
C ILE A 35 26.20 -2.68 -42.97
N PRO A 36 25.75 -1.49 -43.40
CA PRO A 36 25.79 -0.27 -42.60
C PRO A 36 24.52 -0.09 -41.74
N SER A 37 24.65 0.24 -40.44
CA SER A 37 23.65 0.99 -39.62
C SER A 37 24.06 1.11 -38.13
N THR A 38 25.04 1.97 -37.80
CA THR A 38 25.42 2.26 -36.41
C THR A 38 24.59 3.42 -35.82
N SER A 39 23.25 3.29 -35.80
CA SER A 39 22.33 4.41 -35.53
C SER A 39 21.16 4.09 -34.58
N SER A 40 21.31 3.11 -33.67
CA SER A 40 20.22 2.68 -32.76
C SER A 40 20.55 2.63 -31.26
N ILE A 41 21.80 2.91 -30.84
CA ILE A 41 22.18 2.82 -29.42
C ILE A 41 21.65 4.03 -28.61
N GLN A 42 21.60 5.22 -29.21
CA GLN A 42 21.21 6.47 -28.54
C GLN A 42 19.77 6.47 -27.94
N GLY A 43 18.90 5.57 -28.41
CA GLY A 43 17.50 5.50 -27.96
C GLY A 43 17.29 4.77 -26.62
N LEU A 44 18.25 3.99 -26.14
CA LEU A 44 18.09 3.19 -24.92
C LEU A 44 18.36 3.97 -23.63
N GLU A 45 19.24 4.97 -23.68
CA GLU A 45 19.65 5.75 -22.49
C GLU A 45 18.55 6.73 -22.05
N GLN A 46 17.85 7.36 -23.01
CA GLN A 46 16.72 8.26 -22.74
C GLN A 46 15.53 7.55 -22.05
N ILE A 47 15.37 6.24 -22.24
CA ILE A 47 14.34 5.43 -21.56
C ILE A 47 14.71 5.18 -20.10
N ALA A 48 16.00 5.16 -19.75
CA ALA A 48 16.48 4.98 -18.38
C ALA A 48 16.28 6.24 -17.51
N GLU A 49 16.51 7.43 -18.07
CA GLU A 49 16.48 8.69 -17.30
C GLU A 49 15.07 9.15 -16.90
N GLN A 50 14.05 8.94 -17.76
CA GLN A 50 12.71 9.50 -17.54
C GLN A 50 11.87 8.79 -16.47
N LYS A 51 12.40 7.76 -15.79
CA LYS A 51 11.71 7.09 -14.67
C LYS A 51 12.43 7.17 -13.34
N LYS A 52 12.83 8.39 -12.96
CA LYS A 52 13.07 8.77 -11.56
C LYS A 52 11.96 8.16 -10.70
N ARG A 53 12.33 7.21 -9.85
CA ARG A 53 11.37 6.48 -9.01
C ARG A 53 10.77 7.49 -8.04
N LYS A 54 9.47 7.75 -8.16
CA LYS A 54 8.71 8.51 -7.16
C LYS A 54 8.83 7.76 -5.85
N ASP A 55 9.67 8.25 -4.94
CA ASP A 55 9.86 7.71 -3.61
C ASP A 55 9.15 8.62 -2.62
N VAL A 56 8.39 8.01 -1.71
CA VAL A 56 7.75 8.71 -0.60
C VAL A 56 8.22 8.04 0.67
N GLN A 57 8.98 8.79 1.46
CA GLN A 57 9.46 8.34 2.76
C GLN A 57 8.26 8.02 3.66
N VAL A 58 7.90 6.74 3.75
CA VAL A 58 6.74 6.25 4.53
C VAL A 58 6.80 6.72 5.99
N LYS A 59 8.00 6.99 6.53
CA LYS A 59 8.21 7.63 7.84
C LYS A 59 7.42 8.95 8.00
N ASN A 60 7.32 9.75 6.94
CA ASN A 60 6.62 11.03 6.96
C ASN A 60 5.10 10.82 6.93
N LEU A 61 4.61 9.86 6.14
CA LEU A 61 3.19 9.43 6.14
C LEU A 61 2.78 8.90 7.53
N THR A 62 3.65 8.14 8.19
CA THR A 62 3.41 7.66 9.57
C THR A 62 3.36 8.81 10.57
N LYS A 63 4.11 9.91 10.35
CA LYS A 63 4.05 11.09 11.22
C LYS A 63 2.74 11.86 11.05
N GLU A 64 2.25 12.04 9.81
CA GLU A 64 1.03 12.81 9.49
C GLU A 64 -0.23 12.31 10.22
N ILE A 65 -0.30 10.99 10.49
CA ILE A 65 -1.38 10.34 11.25
C ILE A 65 -1.00 10.09 12.73
N GLY A 66 0.27 10.29 13.08
CA GLY A 66 0.84 9.90 14.37
C GLY A 66 0.33 10.76 15.53
N GLU A 67 0.14 12.05 15.28
CA GLU A 67 -0.31 13.03 16.28
C GLU A 67 -1.78 12.79 16.67
N GLN A 68 -2.66 12.51 15.70
CA GLN A 68 -4.05 12.13 15.95
C GLN A 68 -4.15 10.75 16.62
N ARG A 69 -3.30 9.78 16.23
CA ARG A 69 -3.25 8.47 16.91
C ARG A 69 -2.76 8.56 18.35
N ALA A 70 -1.80 9.45 18.64
CA ALA A 70 -1.37 9.72 20.01
C ALA A 70 -2.53 10.31 20.84
N TYR A 71 -3.16 11.38 20.33
CA TYR A 71 -4.33 12.01 20.97
C TYR A 71 -5.49 11.03 21.23
N LEU A 72 -5.87 10.21 20.24
CA LEU A 72 -6.92 9.19 20.42
C LEU A 72 -6.55 8.18 21.51
N ASN A 73 -5.31 7.70 21.53
CA ASN A 73 -4.84 6.78 22.57
C ASN A 73 -4.82 7.43 23.96
N GLU A 74 -4.45 8.70 24.09
CA GLU A 74 -4.50 9.42 25.37
C GLU A 74 -5.93 9.64 25.86
N VAL A 75 -6.86 10.05 25.00
CA VAL A 75 -8.29 10.18 25.37
C VAL A 75 -8.89 8.83 25.79
N ILE A 76 -8.61 7.76 25.05
CA ILE A 76 -9.05 6.39 25.39
C ILE A 76 -8.45 5.95 26.72
N LYS A 77 -7.14 6.15 26.94
CA LYS A 77 -6.44 5.78 28.17
C LYS A 77 -6.98 6.54 29.39
N ASN A 78 -7.24 7.85 29.23
CA ASN A 78 -7.80 8.69 30.28
C ASN A 78 -9.22 8.24 30.63
N LYS A 79 -10.07 7.96 29.62
CA LYS A 79 -11.41 7.40 29.84
C LYS A 79 -11.37 6.02 30.50
N LEU A 80 -10.49 5.10 30.05
CA LEU A 80 -10.29 3.81 30.74
C LEU A 80 -9.96 4.00 32.22
N SER A 81 -9.05 4.94 32.53
CA SER A 81 -8.63 5.25 33.90
C SER A 81 -9.76 5.84 34.75
N GLU A 82 -10.61 6.70 34.17
CA GLU A 82 -11.80 7.28 34.80
C GLU A 82 -12.82 6.21 35.23
N TYR A 83 -12.95 5.13 34.47
CA TYR A 83 -13.80 3.98 34.79
C TYR A 83 -13.11 2.89 35.64
N GLY A 84 -11.88 3.14 36.11
CA GLY A 84 -11.09 2.17 36.89
C GLY A 84 -10.59 0.97 36.08
N LEU A 85 -10.59 1.07 34.76
CA LEU A 85 -10.18 0.02 33.83
C LEU A 85 -8.67 0.12 33.54
N ALA A 86 -8.05 -1.02 33.24
CA ALA A 86 -6.63 -1.05 32.92
C ALA A 86 -6.32 -0.26 31.62
N PRO A 87 -5.23 0.53 31.56
CA PRO A 87 -4.94 1.39 30.41
C PRO A 87 -4.53 0.62 29.14
N ASN A 88 -4.31 -0.69 29.25
CA ASN A 88 -4.04 -1.63 28.16
C ASN A 88 -5.27 -2.49 27.79
N THR A 89 -6.46 -2.21 28.32
CA THR A 89 -7.71 -2.87 27.93
C THR A 89 -7.95 -2.70 26.42
N GLN A 90 -8.07 -3.83 25.71
CA GLN A 90 -8.32 -3.81 24.27
C GLN A 90 -9.77 -3.40 23.99
N LEU A 91 -9.95 -2.14 23.58
CA LEU A 91 -11.21 -1.61 23.08
C LEU A 91 -11.19 -1.55 21.55
N LYS A 92 -12.20 -2.18 20.93
CA LYS A 92 -12.51 -2.03 19.51
C LYS A 92 -13.55 -0.92 19.38
N ILE A 93 -13.18 0.17 18.72
CA ILE A 93 -14.08 1.30 18.43
C ILE A 93 -14.53 1.18 16.97
N GLU A 94 -15.83 1.34 16.71
CA GLU A 94 -16.43 1.31 15.38
C GLU A 94 -17.33 2.52 15.15
N LYS A 95 -17.35 3.08 13.94
CA LYS A 95 -18.28 4.16 13.58
C LYS A 95 -19.58 3.58 13.05
N LEU A 96 -20.68 3.87 13.74
CA LEU A 96 -22.03 3.47 13.36
C LEU A 96 -22.56 4.33 12.20
N ALA A 97 -23.56 3.80 11.48
CA ALA A 97 -24.22 4.51 10.38
C ALA A 97 -24.89 5.83 10.80
N ASN A 98 -25.26 5.98 12.08
CA ASN A 98 -25.79 7.23 12.65
C ASN A 98 -24.69 8.25 13.03
N GLY A 99 -23.43 8.01 12.66
CA GLY A 99 -22.29 8.88 12.92
C GLY A 99 -21.64 8.74 14.31
N LYS A 100 -22.32 8.10 15.27
CA LYS A 100 -21.79 7.84 16.63
C LYS A 100 -20.74 6.74 16.62
N LEU A 101 -20.01 6.62 17.73
CA LEU A 101 -19.01 5.59 17.96
C LEU A 101 -19.58 4.51 18.89
N ALA A 102 -19.53 3.26 18.45
CA ALA A 102 -19.70 2.08 19.28
C ALA A 102 -18.35 1.64 19.85
N VAL A 103 -18.37 1.06 21.06
CA VAL A 103 -17.17 0.54 21.72
C VAL A 103 -17.47 -0.90 22.18
N GLN A 104 -16.56 -1.82 21.86
CA GLN A 104 -16.63 -3.24 22.17
C GLN A 104 -15.34 -3.65 22.91
N GLY A 105 -15.41 -4.54 23.89
CA GLY A 105 -14.23 -5.01 24.61
C GLY A 105 -14.57 -5.94 25.78
N PRO A 106 -13.57 -6.43 26.53
CA PRO A 106 -13.74 -7.30 27.69
C PRO A 106 -14.13 -6.49 28.95
N VAL A 107 -15.24 -5.75 28.86
CA VAL A 107 -15.70 -4.76 29.84
C VAL A 107 -17.22 -4.87 29.98
N VAL A 108 -17.78 -4.45 31.12
CA VAL A 108 -19.24 -4.48 31.34
C VAL A 108 -19.95 -3.60 30.30
N GLN A 109 -21.01 -4.12 29.67
CA GLN A 109 -21.71 -3.47 28.55
C GLN A 109 -22.19 -2.05 28.88
N SER A 110 -22.69 -1.79 30.10
CA SER A 110 -23.12 -0.46 30.53
C SER A 110 -21.97 0.56 30.64
N GLN A 111 -20.73 0.11 30.92
CA GLN A 111 -19.55 0.96 30.86
C GLN A 111 -19.13 1.21 29.40
N LEU A 112 -19.17 0.17 28.54
CA LEU A 112 -18.87 0.31 27.11
C LEU A 112 -19.81 1.30 26.40
N GLU A 113 -21.12 1.22 26.67
CA GLU A 113 -22.12 2.14 26.13
C GLU A 113 -21.91 3.57 26.62
N ARG A 114 -21.59 3.76 27.90
CA ARG A 114 -21.32 5.09 28.46
C ARG A 114 -20.03 5.69 27.91
N ILE A 115 -18.95 4.90 27.81
CA ILE A 115 -17.69 5.32 27.16
C ILE A 115 -17.95 5.69 25.70
N GLY A 116 -18.68 4.86 24.94
CA GLY A 116 -19.03 5.16 23.54
C GLY A 116 -19.89 6.41 23.38
N PHE A 117 -20.83 6.65 24.30
CA PHE A 117 -21.63 7.87 24.34
C PHE A 117 -20.78 9.11 24.62
N GLU A 118 -19.91 9.09 25.64
CA GLU A 118 -19.04 10.20 26.00
C GLU A 118 -18.01 10.50 24.89
N LEU A 119 -17.39 9.46 24.29
CA LEU A 119 -16.52 9.59 23.12
C LEU A 119 -17.26 10.07 21.85
N SER A 120 -18.58 9.90 21.78
CA SER A 120 -19.42 10.42 20.70
C SER A 120 -19.87 11.87 20.93
N GLN A 121 -19.71 12.44 22.13
CA GLN A 121 -19.99 13.86 22.38
C GLN A 121 -18.82 14.77 22.00
N ASP A 122 -17.57 14.30 22.12
CA ASP A 122 -16.43 15.10 21.69
C ASP A 122 -16.25 15.06 20.16
N ASN A 123 -16.60 16.18 19.54
CA ASN A 123 -16.41 16.42 18.11
C ASN A 123 -14.94 16.31 17.67
N HIS A 124 -13.97 16.60 18.55
CA HIS A 124 -12.54 16.44 18.24
C HIS A 124 -12.15 14.96 18.15
N PHE A 125 -12.53 14.16 19.15
CA PHE A 125 -12.37 12.70 19.11
C PHE A 125 -13.06 12.07 17.90
N VAL A 126 -14.32 12.41 17.62
CA VAL A 126 -15.06 11.87 16.45
C VAL A 126 -14.40 12.29 15.12
N SER A 127 -13.90 13.52 15.02
CA SER A 127 -13.18 14.02 13.83
C SER A 127 -11.82 13.33 13.65
N ALA A 128 -11.00 13.28 14.71
CA ALA A 128 -9.70 12.61 14.72
C ALA A 128 -9.82 11.12 14.40
N TYR A 129 -10.78 10.42 15.03
CA TYR A 129 -11.07 9.02 14.73
C TYR A 129 -11.50 8.85 13.27
N THR A 130 -12.40 9.70 12.75
CA THR A 130 -12.84 9.64 11.34
C THR A 130 -11.68 9.88 10.36
N ALA A 131 -10.75 10.77 10.67
CA ALA A 131 -9.56 11.01 9.86
C ALA A 131 -8.62 9.79 9.88
N VAL A 132 -8.32 9.26 11.07
CA VAL A 132 -7.44 8.10 11.25
C VAL A 132 -8.01 6.86 10.57
N SER A 133 -9.31 6.55 10.72
CA SER A 133 -9.96 5.41 10.07
C SER A 133 -9.93 5.50 8.54
N LYS A 134 -10.01 6.70 7.96
CA LYS A 134 -9.91 6.90 6.50
C LYS A 134 -8.49 6.77 5.96
N GLN A 135 -7.49 7.22 6.71
CA GLN A 135 -6.09 7.27 6.27
C GLN A 135 -5.29 6.00 6.59
N ASN A 136 -5.65 5.25 7.64
CA ASN A 136 -4.90 4.07 8.07
C ASN A 136 -4.77 2.98 6.99
N PRO A 137 -5.81 2.62 6.19
CA PRO A 137 -5.66 1.65 5.11
C PRO A 137 -4.64 2.08 4.05
N THR A 138 -4.58 3.38 3.73
CA THR A 138 -3.58 3.93 2.79
C THR A 138 -2.17 3.87 3.36
N LEU A 139 -2.00 4.13 4.66
CA LEU A 139 -0.69 4.00 5.32
C LEU A 139 -0.23 2.53 5.39
N GLU A 140 -1.11 1.60 5.70
CA GLU A 140 -0.81 0.17 5.72
C GLU A 140 -0.45 -0.35 4.32
N TYR A 141 -1.18 0.09 3.28
CA TYR A 141 -0.84 -0.20 1.88
C TYR A 141 0.55 0.35 1.52
N ALA A 142 0.83 1.63 1.78
CA ALA A 142 2.13 2.25 1.51
C ALA A 142 3.28 1.56 2.26
N SER A 143 3.06 1.19 3.53
CA SER A 143 3.99 0.43 4.35
C SER A 143 4.28 -0.95 3.78
N ASN A 144 3.26 -1.67 3.31
CA ASN A 144 3.40 -3.00 2.72
C ASN A 144 4.05 -2.95 1.33
N VAL A 145 3.73 -1.96 0.49
CA VAL A 145 4.43 -1.72 -0.79
C VAL A 145 5.91 -1.43 -0.56
N ASN A 146 6.25 -0.61 0.43
CA ASN A 146 7.64 -0.31 0.79
C ASN A 146 8.40 -1.59 1.24
N LYS A 147 7.80 -2.40 2.13
CA LYS A 147 8.38 -3.70 2.55
C LYS A 147 8.63 -4.63 1.35
N LEU A 148 7.66 -4.76 0.45
CA LEU A 148 7.80 -5.59 -0.76
C LEU A 148 8.88 -5.06 -1.71
N THR A 149 8.98 -3.74 -1.86
CA THR A 149 10.01 -3.09 -2.68
C THR A 149 11.42 -3.30 -2.08
N GLN A 150 11.55 -3.28 -0.75
CA GLN A 150 12.80 -3.57 -0.06
C GLN A 150 13.18 -5.06 -0.12
N ALA A 151 12.22 -5.98 0.04
CA ALA A 151 12.46 -7.42 0.06
C ALA A 151 12.75 -8.03 -1.33
N TYR A 152 12.13 -7.48 -2.39
CA TYR A 152 12.18 -8.08 -3.74
C TYR A 152 12.63 -7.11 -4.85
N GLY A 153 12.96 -5.85 -4.53
CA GLY A 153 13.34 -4.81 -5.51
C GLY A 153 12.21 -4.33 -6.43
N GLN A 154 11.06 -5.03 -6.46
CA GLN A 154 9.94 -4.75 -7.36
C GLN A 154 9.11 -3.55 -6.88
N THR A 155 8.91 -2.58 -7.77
CA THR A 155 8.10 -1.38 -7.50
C THR A 155 6.64 -1.60 -7.90
N ASN A 156 5.69 -1.37 -6.98
CA ASN A 156 4.27 -1.54 -7.27
C ASN A 156 3.75 -0.45 -8.24
N LYS A 157 3.31 -0.85 -9.44
CA LYS A 157 2.84 0.08 -10.49
C LYS A 157 1.65 0.94 -10.04
N VAL A 158 0.72 0.37 -9.26
CA VAL A 158 -0.48 1.09 -8.76
C VAL A 158 -0.08 2.16 -7.76
N PHE A 159 0.82 1.85 -6.82
CA PHE A 159 1.37 2.85 -5.90
C PHE A 159 2.06 3.99 -6.66
N GLN A 160 2.89 3.69 -7.67
CA GLN A 160 3.54 4.75 -8.47
C GLN A 160 2.57 5.62 -9.30
N SER A 161 1.37 5.13 -9.64
CA SER A 161 0.32 5.96 -10.24
C SER A 161 -0.45 6.82 -9.22
N LEU A 162 -0.48 6.43 -7.94
CA LEU A 162 -1.04 7.24 -6.86
C LEU A 162 -0.11 8.40 -6.44
N LEU A 163 1.18 8.36 -6.83
CA LEU A 163 2.16 9.38 -6.48
C LEU A 163 2.26 10.53 -7.50
N SER A 164 2.31 11.75 -6.98
CA SER A 164 2.70 12.95 -7.71
C SER A 164 4.21 12.96 -7.99
N GLU A 165 4.61 13.67 -9.05
CA GLU A 165 6.01 14.03 -9.32
C GLU A 165 6.52 15.09 -8.33
N LYS A 166 5.62 15.95 -7.85
CA LYS A 166 5.89 16.95 -6.83
C LYS A 166 5.65 16.35 -5.45
N ASN A 167 6.70 16.27 -4.63
CA ASN A 167 6.64 15.67 -3.30
C ASN A 167 5.71 16.41 -2.32
N GLU A 168 5.43 17.70 -2.57
CA GLU A 168 4.45 18.50 -1.83
C GLU A 168 3.02 17.93 -1.90
N PHE A 169 2.67 17.24 -2.99
CA PHE A 169 1.38 16.59 -3.24
C PHE A 169 1.43 15.07 -3.03
N ASN A 170 2.26 14.63 -2.08
CA ASN A 170 2.38 13.24 -1.65
C ASN A 170 2.10 13.06 -0.14
N GLN A 171 1.27 13.93 0.43
CA GLN A 171 0.76 13.76 1.79
C GLN A 171 -0.13 12.52 1.86
N LEU A 172 -0.26 11.92 3.06
CA LEU A 172 -1.11 10.75 3.27
C LEU A 172 -2.56 11.06 2.89
N LYS A 173 -3.04 12.27 3.19
CA LYS A 173 -4.32 12.80 2.69
C LYS A 173 -4.44 12.73 1.16
N ASP A 174 -3.45 13.21 0.40
CA ASP A 174 -3.50 13.27 -1.07
C ASP A 174 -3.46 11.87 -1.70
N ILE A 175 -2.65 10.97 -1.15
CA ILE A 175 -2.59 9.57 -1.59
C ILE A 175 -3.92 8.88 -1.26
N THR A 176 -4.50 9.14 -0.08
CA THR A 176 -5.80 8.60 0.35
C THR A 176 -6.94 9.08 -0.55
N LEU A 177 -6.91 10.34 -1.00
CA LEU A 177 -7.89 10.88 -1.95
C LEU A 177 -7.78 10.22 -3.32
N ARG A 178 -6.58 10.18 -3.92
CA ARG A 178 -6.36 9.51 -5.23
C ARG A 178 -6.67 8.02 -5.20
N TYR A 179 -6.42 7.35 -4.07
CA TYR A 179 -6.76 5.94 -3.88
C TYR A 179 -8.29 5.73 -3.87
N GLN A 180 -9.05 6.57 -3.16
CA GLN A 180 -10.52 6.54 -3.23
C GLN A 180 -11.02 6.83 -4.66
N SER A 181 -10.45 7.83 -5.35
CA SER A 181 -10.82 8.10 -6.76
C SER A 181 -10.55 6.93 -7.70
N LEU A 182 -9.47 6.16 -7.47
CA LEU A 182 -9.16 4.95 -8.24
C LEU A 182 -10.13 3.81 -7.94
N LEU A 183 -10.49 3.61 -6.66
CA LEU A 183 -11.52 2.64 -6.26
C LEU A 183 -12.85 2.97 -6.93
N SER A 184 -13.36 4.20 -6.79
CA SER A 184 -14.63 4.61 -7.40
C SER A 184 -14.65 4.41 -8.93
N GLN A 185 -13.56 4.73 -9.64
CA GLN A 185 -13.45 4.45 -11.08
C GLN A 185 -13.52 2.95 -11.41
N THR A 186 -13.00 2.10 -10.53
CA THR A 186 -13.05 0.64 -10.69
C THR A 186 -14.48 0.13 -10.49
N GLU A 187 -15.13 0.52 -9.39
CA GLU A 187 -16.52 0.16 -9.07
C GLU A 187 -17.49 0.61 -10.19
N PHE A 188 -17.37 1.86 -10.65
CA PHE A 188 -18.19 2.37 -11.76
C PHE A 188 -17.97 1.63 -13.08
N LYS A 189 -16.74 1.19 -13.37
CA LYS A 189 -16.47 0.37 -14.56
C LYS A 189 -17.11 -1.00 -14.43
N SER A 190 -16.93 -1.68 -13.30
CA SER A 190 -17.53 -3.00 -13.05
C SER A 190 -19.07 -2.97 -13.09
N ALA A 191 -19.69 -1.87 -12.67
CA ALA A 191 -21.14 -1.66 -12.77
C ALA A 191 -21.63 -1.26 -14.18
N SER A 192 -20.72 -1.11 -15.15
CA SER A 192 -21.03 -0.80 -16.57
C SER A 192 -20.72 -1.94 -17.55
N GLU A 193 -20.09 -3.01 -17.06
CA GLU A 193 -19.74 -4.23 -17.80
C GLU A 193 -20.56 -5.45 -17.33
N ALA A 194 -21.70 -5.21 -16.68
CA ALA A 194 -22.60 -6.20 -16.08
C ALA A 194 -24.08 -5.89 -16.38
#